data_AF-A0A1M6FS01-F1
#
_entry.id   AF-A0A1M6FS01-F1
#
_cell.length_a   1.000
_cell.length_b   1.000
_cell.length_c   1.000
_cell.angle_alpha   90.00
_cell.angle_beta   90.00
_cell.angle_gamma   90.00
#
_symmetry.space_group_name_H-M   'P 1'
#
loop_
_entity.id
_entity.type
_entity.pdbx_description
1 polymer ?
#
loop_
_entity_poly.entity_id
_entity_poly.type
_entity_poly.pdbx_seq_one_letter_code
_entity_poly.pdbx_strand_id
1 'polypeptide(L)'
;MKKILILLSVTTILACNSSKEKQSTIKTTETVSFASKNNKAEKMNETVPYEESVMILGKANRAGLQNEAFKDWFGPGYESYNPDSGVVEKLKPLLKDVQITVFMGTWCEDSHREVPYLYKVLDKTGYDESQLTVIAVSEEKTTPQGFEEGKNITHVPTIIFYKDEVEMGRIVEFTIQTLEQDMLDILSGADYKNPYSE
;
A
#
# COMPACT_ATOMS: atom_id res chain seq x y z
N MET A 1 -0.75 -27.80 55.93
CA MET A 1 0.21 -27.65 57.05
C MET A 1 1.18 -28.82 57.03
N LYS A 2 2.43 -28.56 57.47
CA LYS A 2 3.59 -29.46 57.59
C LYS A 2 4.54 -29.52 56.38
N LYS A 3 5.41 -28.52 56.40
CA LYS A 3 6.83 -28.57 55.99
C LYS A 3 7.51 -29.81 56.59
N ILE A 4 8.42 -30.45 55.84
CA ILE A 4 9.61 -31.20 56.27
C ILE A 4 10.52 -31.28 55.03
N LEU A 5 11.60 -30.50 54.96
CA LEU A 5 12.95 -30.62 55.57
C LEU A 5 13.92 -31.43 54.68
N ILE A 6 14.94 -30.69 54.28
CA ILE A 6 16.09 -30.96 53.42
C ILE A 6 16.92 -32.18 53.88
N LEU A 7 17.50 -32.92 52.92
CA LEU A 7 18.84 -33.49 53.11
C LEU A 7 19.70 -33.33 51.85
N LEU A 8 20.75 -32.53 51.99
CA LEU A 8 21.88 -32.40 51.07
C LEU A 8 22.56 -33.76 50.85
N SER A 9 22.91 -34.08 49.61
CA SER A 9 24.06 -34.95 49.33
C SER A 9 25.04 -34.18 48.47
N VAL A 10 26.15 -33.82 49.11
CA VAL A 10 27.33 -33.22 48.50
C VAL A 10 28.18 -34.37 47.98
N THR A 11 28.38 -34.45 46.67
CA THR A 11 29.47 -35.24 46.08
C THR A 11 30.33 -34.30 45.26
N THR A 12 31.38 -33.82 45.91
CA THR A 12 32.53 -33.16 45.31
C THR A 12 33.35 -34.17 44.51
N ILE A 13 33.51 -33.93 43.22
CA ILE A 13 34.62 -34.48 42.43
C ILE A 13 35.49 -33.30 42.03
N LEU A 14 36.71 -33.30 42.59
CA LEU A 14 37.81 -32.40 42.27
C LEU A 14 38.70 -33.07 41.21
N ALA A 15 39.33 -32.22 40.38
CA ALA A 15 40.32 -32.47 39.32
C ALA A 15 39.72 -32.82 37.93
N CYS A 16 40.08 -32.16 36.82
CA CYS A 16 41.38 -31.61 36.44
C CYS A 16 41.35 -30.15 35.94
N ASN A 17 42.45 -29.45 36.21
CA ASN A 17 42.78 -28.10 35.77
C ASN A 17 43.48 -28.10 34.39
N SER A 18 43.24 -27.01 33.65
CA SER A 18 44.02 -26.46 32.54
C SER A 18 43.88 -27.12 31.17
N SER A 19 42.96 -26.57 30.36
CA SER A 19 43.05 -26.55 28.91
C SER A 19 43.05 -25.10 28.42
N LYS A 20 44.25 -24.61 28.10
CA LYS A 20 44.48 -23.52 27.15
C LYS A 20 44.46 -24.14 25.75
N GLU A 21 43.43 -23.85 24.96
CA GLU A 21 43.49 -23.85 23.50
C GLU A 21 42.77 -22.57 23.03
N LYS A 22 43.52 -21.54 22.61
CA LYS A 22 44.09 -21.29 21.28
C LYS A 22 43.11 -20.55 20.36
N GLN A 23 43.25 -19.22 20.42
CA GLN A 23 42.93 -18.27 19.36
C GLN A 23 43.32 -18.80 17.96
N SER A 24 42.39 -18.65 17.02
CA SER A 24 42.73 -18.28 15.65
C SER A 24 42.21 -16.86 15.40
N THR A 25 43.02 -16.10 14.67
CA THR A 25 43.14 -14.64 14.69
C THR A 25 42.61 -14.05 13.38
N ILE A 26 41.66 -13.11 13.50
CA ILE A 26 41.52 -11.79 12.83
C ILE A 26 41.83 -11.67 11.31
N LYS A 27 40.83 -11.12 10.59
CA LYS A 27 40.80 -10.07 9.55
C LYS A 27 39.78 -10.51 8.48
N THR A 28 38.65 -9.85 8.26
CA THR A 28 38.46 -8.43 7.99
C THR A 28 37.07 -7.98 8.43
N THR A 29 37.03 -6.79 9.01
CA THR A 29 35.86 -5.97 9.27
C THR A 29 35.04 -5.76 7.99
N GLU A 30 33.86 -6.36 7.91
CA GLU A 30 32.71 -5.75 7.23
C GLU A 30 31.56 -5.71 8.22
N THR A 31 31.54 -4.63 8.99
CA THR A 31 30.29 -4.06 9.49
C THR A 31 29.41 -3.79 8.26
N VAL A 32 28.55 -4.73 7.89
CA VAL A 32 27.47 -4.45 6.95
C VAL A 32 26.43 -3.65 7.70
N SER A 33 26.65 -2.35 7.71
CA SER A 33 25.67 -1.35 8.09
C SER A 33 24.54 -1.39 7.07
N PHE A 34 23.46 -2.11 7.36
CA PHE A 34 22.15 -1.79 6.78
C PHE A 34 21.54 -0.61 7.55
N ALA A 35 22.26 0.50 7.48
CA ALA A 35 21.76 1.81 7.78
C ALA A 35 22.15 2.70 6.59
N SER A 36 21.30 2.70 5.57
CA SER A 36 20.99 3.94 4.89
C SER A 36 19.56 3.86 4.39
N LYS A 37 18.60 4.07 5.32
CA LYS A 37 17.41 4.81 4.93
C LYS A 37 17.92 6.18 4.51
N ASN A 38 18.18 6.33 3.22
CA ASN A 38 18.34 7.63 2.62
C ASN A 38 17.03 8.37 2.90
N ASN A 39 17.05 9.25 3.90
CA ASN A 39 16.00 10.25 4.11
C ASN A 39 16.09 11.29 2.98
N LYS A 40 16.01 10.84 1.72
CA LYS A 40 15.68 11.71 0.60
C LYS A 40 14.18 11.97 0.81
N ALA A 41 13.82 13.22 1.12
CA ALA A 41 12.43 13.61 1.24
C ALA A 41 11.65 13.05 0.05
N GLU A 42 10.60 12.28 0.34
CA GLU A 42 9.79 11.62 -0.67
C GLU A 42 9.23 12.68 -1.62
N LYS A 43 9.66 12.64 -2.88
CA LYS A 43 9.22 13.60 -3.88
C LYS A 43 7.86 13.19 -4.42
N MET A 44 6.94 14.13 -4.45
CA MET A 44 5.65 13.97 -5.09
C MET A 44 5.82 14.00 -6.62
N ASN A 45 5.15 13.08 -7.33
CA ASN A 45 5.14 13.00 -8.79
C ASN A 45 6.53 12.82 -9.43
N GLU A 46 7.44 12.09 -8.78
CA GLU A 46 8.76 11.76 -9.36
C GLU A 46 8.55 10.85 -10.58
N THR A 47 9.08 11.25 -11.73
CA THR A 47 9.00 10.48 -12.98
C THR A 47 10.30 9.76 -13.28
N VAL A 48 10.18 8.61 -13.92
CA VAL A 48 11.29 7.83 -14.48
C VAL A 48 11.00 7.50 -15.95
N PRO A 49 12.03 7.29 -16.79
CA PRO A 49 11.84 6.86 -18.17
C PRO A 49 11.03 5.55 -18.25
N TYR A 50 10.10 5.48 -19.18
CA TYR A 50 9.29 4.29 -19.46
C TYR A 50 9.00 4.21 -20.95
N GLU A 51 9.58 3.22 -21.63
CA GLU A 51 9.56 3.10 -23.10
C GLU A 51 9.96 4.43 -23.78
N GLU A 52 9.14 4.95 -24.69
CA GLU A 52 9.32 6.25 -25.36
C GLU A 52 8.72 7.43 -24.57
N SER A 53 8.33 7.20 -23.31
CA SER A 53 7.61 8.14 -22.45
C SER A 53 8.20 8.18 -21.03
N VAL A 54 7.36 8.54 -20.05
CA VAL A 54 7.69 8.53 -18.62
C VAL A 54 6.57 7.88 -17.83
N MET A 55 6.92 7.30 -16.68
CA MET A 55 5.95 6.88 -15.66
C MET A 55 6.22 7.59 -14.33
N ILE A 56 5.21 7.76 -13.48
CA ILE A 56 5.40 8.18 -12.09
C ILE A 56 5.81 6.96 -11.26
N LEU A 57 6.76 7.12 -10.35
CA LEU A 57 7.16 6.07 -9.42
C LEU A 57 7.24 6.62 -7.98
N GLY A 58 6.42 6.06 -7.08
CA GLY A 58 6.27 6.52 -5.70
C GLY A 58 5.00 7.36 -5.49
N LYS A 59 5.04 8.34 -4.58
CA LYS A 59 3.87 9.17 -4.26
C LYS A 59 3.43 10.00 -5.46
N ALA A 60 2.12 9.98 -5.73
CA ALA A 60 1.48 10.77 -6.77
C ALA A 60 0.31 11.58 -6.20
N ASN A 61 -0.12 12.59 -6.95
CA ASN A 61 -1.34 13.34 -6.68
C ASN A 61 -2.03 13.73 -7.98
N ARG A 62 -3.22 14.32 -7.90
CA ARG A 62 -4.02 14.73 -9.06
C ARG A 62 -3.23 15.60 -10.04
N ALA A 63 -2.48 16.59 -9.55
CA ALA A 63 -1.68 17.46 -10.41
C ALA A 63 -0.59 16.69 -11.19
N GLY A 64 -0.03 15.63 -10.59
CA GLY A 64 0.89 14.73 -11.27
C GLY A 64 0.21 13.98 -12.41
N LEU A 65 -0.97 13.41 -12.14
CA LEU A 65 -1.74 12.63 -13.11
C LEU A 65 -2.36 13.49 -14.22
N GLN A 66 -2.51 14.80 -14.00
CA GLN A 66 -3.01 15.76 -14.98
C GLN A 66 -1.91 16.45 -15.79
N ASN A 67 -0.64 16.09 -15.61
CA ASN A 67 0.45 16.73 -16.33
C ASN A 67 0.42 16.41 -17.84
N GLU A 68 1.27 17.10 -18.61
CA GLU A 68 1.34 16.93 -20.07
C GLU A 68 1.64 15.51 -20.54
N ALA A 69 2.37 14.70 -19.75
CA ALA A 69 2.71 13.32 -20.10
C ALA A 69 1.53 12.34 -19.92
N PHE A 70 0.52 12.71 -19.14
CA PHE A 70 -0.60 11.82 -18.76
C PHE A 70 -1.98 12.36 -19.16
N LYS A 71 -2.02 13.54 -19.79
CA LYS A 71 -3.26 14.23 -20.16
C LYS A 71 -4.17 13.42 -21.10
N ASP A 72 -3.59 12.56 -21.93
CA ASP A 72 -4.32 11.85 -22.99
C ASP A 72 -5.27 10.77 -22.43
N TRP A 73 -5.10 10.37 -21.17
CA TRP A 73 -5.99 9.42 -20.52
C TRP A 73 -6.69 10.01 -19.28
N PHE A 74 -6.02 10.84 -18.47
CA PHE A 74 -6.64 11.31 -17.23
C PHE A 74 -7.84 12.23 -17.49
N GLY A 75 -7.65 13.27 -18.31
CA GLY A 75 -8.70 14.23 -18.63
C GLY A 75 -9.88 13.57 -19.35
N PRO A 76 -9.65 12.86 -20.46
CA PRO A 76 -10.70 12.13 -21.18
C PRO A 76 -11.41 11.08 -20.31
N GLY A 77 -10.66 10.30 -19.53
CA GLY A 77 -11.23 9.31 -18.61
C GLY A 77 -12.15 9.97 -17.59
N TYR A 78 -11.67 11.04 -16.93
CA TYR A 78 -12.47 11.81 -16.00
C TYR A 78 -13.75 12.34 -16.66
N GLU A 79 -13.66 13.02 -17.81
CA GLU A 79 -14.85 13.60 -18.46
C GLU A 79 -15.83 12.58 -19.03
N SER A 80 -15.35 11.40 -19.44
CA SER A 80 -16.21 10.34 -19.98
C SER A 80 -17.09 9.66 -18.93
N TYR A 81 -16.70 9.75 -17.64
CA TYR A 81 -17.40 9.05 -16.57
C TYR A 81 -18.49 9.91 -15.93
N ASN A 82 -19.70 9.36 -15.87
CA ASN A 82 -20.84 10.00 -15.23
C ASN A 82 -21.47 9.02 -14.22
N PRO A 83 -21.06 9.06 -12.93
CA PRO A 83 -21.56 8.14 -11.92
C PRO A 83 -23.06 8.36 -11.65
N ASP A 84 -23.76 7.30 -11.24
CA ASP A 84 -25.17 7.40 -10.87
C ASP A 84 -25.33 8.35 -9.67
N SER A 85 -26.10 9.43 -9.86
CA SER A 85 -26.26 10.46 -8.84
C SER A 85 -26.98 9.95 -7.60
N GLY A 86 -27.90 9.00 -7.74
CA GLY A 86 -28.60 8.37 -6.62
C GLY A 86 -27.68 7.49 -5.78
N VAL A 87 -26.73 6.79 -6.40
CA VAL A 87 -25.68 6.03 -5.69
C VAL A 87 -24.69 6.98 -5.01
N VAL A 88 -24.26 8.04 -5.71
CA VAL A 88 -23.39 9.08 -5.15
C VAL A 88 -23.98 9.70 -3.88
N GLU A 89 -25.27 10.05 -3.84
CA GLU A 89 -25.89 10.62 -2.64
C GLU A 89 -25.89 9.65 -1.45
N LYS A 90 -26.03 8.33 -1.70
CA LYS A 90 -25.93 7.31 -0.65
C LYS A 90 -24.49 7.11 -0.17
N LEU A 91 -23.53 7.27 -1.08
CA LEU A 91 -22.11 7.07 -0.82
C LEU A 91 -21.51 8.20 0.04
N LYS A 92 -21.93 9.45 -0.17
CA LYS A 92 -21.46 10.64 0.56
C LYS A 92 -21.32 10.45 2.08
N PRO A 93 -22.36 10.05 2.84
CA PRO A 93 -22.24 9.91 4.28
C PRO A 93 -21.31 8.75 4.71
N LEU A 94 -21.12 7.73 3.86
CA LEU A 94 -20.29 6.58 4.15
C LEU A 94 -18.80 6.87 4.00
N LEU A 95 -18.45 7.81 3.12
CA LEU A 95 -17.07 8.26 2.91
C LEU A 95 -16.53 9.15 4.04
N LYS A 96 -17.38 9.56 4.98
CA LYS A 96 -16.93 10.33 6.14
C LYS A 96 -15.93 9.51 6.97
N ASP A 97 -14.78 10.12 7.24
CA ASP A 97 -13.67 9.54 8.00
C ASP A 97 -13.03 8.30 7.33
N VAL A 98 -13.29 8.09 6.02
CA VAL A 98 -12.69 7.00 5.24
C VAL A 98 -11.40 7.50 4.60
N GLN A 99 -10.30 6.79 4.85
CA GLN A 99 -9.04 7.00 4.15
C GLN A 99 -8.96 6.07 2.94
N ILE A 100 -8.51 6.59 1.80
CA ILE A 100 -8.38 5.82 0.56
C ILE A 100 -6.91 5.74 0.19
N THR A 101 -6.41 4.53 -0.07
CA THR A 101 -5.08 4.32 -0.66
C THR A 101 -5.22 3.66 -2.01
N VAL A 102 -4.65 4.28 -3.04
CA VAL A 102 -4.63 3.77 -4.41
C VAL A 102 -3.21 3.36 -4.76
N PHE A 103 -3.04 2.11 -5.16
CA PHE A 103 -1.85 1.66 -5.89
C PHE A 103 -2.21 1.61 -7.37
N MET A 104 -1.45 2.30 -8.22
CA MET A 104 -1.73 2.37 -9.66
C MET A 104 -0.45 2.32 -10.50
N GLY A 105 -0.57 1.95 -11.77
CA GLY A 105 0.50 2.13 -12.75
C GLY A 105 0.13 3.24 -13.74
N THR A 106 0.94 4.29 -13.89
CA THR A 106 0.69 5.30 -14.96
C THR A 106 0.95 4.76 -16.37
N TRP A 107 1.42 3.52 -16.46
CA TRP A 107 1.65 2.74 -17.69
C TRP A 107 0.52 1.72 -17.96
N CYS A 108 -0.43 1.55 -17.04
CA CYS A 108 -1.44 0.49 -17.08
C CYS A 108 -2.80 1.03 -17.55
N GLU A 109 -3.40 0.38 -18.55
CA GLU A 109 -4.70 0.77 -19.14
C GLU A 109 -5.85 0.70 -18.12
N ASP A 110 -5.88 -0.31 -17.26
CA ASP A 110 -6.90 -0.40 -16.21
C ASP A 110 -6.76 0.73 -15.19
N SER A 111 -5.52 1.16 -14.92
CA SER A 111 -5.27 2.32 -14.06
C SER A 111 -5.71 3.61 -14.74
N HIS A 112 -5.51 3.73 -16.05
CA HIS A 112 -6.00 4.85 -16.85
C HIS A 112 -7.52 4.94 -16.87
N ARG A 113 -8.22 3.81 -16.73
CA ARG A 113 -9.68 3.75 -16.67
C ARG A 113 -10.21 4.08 -15.28
N GLU A 114 -9.85 3.30 -14.27
CA GLU A 114 -10.53 3.37 -12.97
C GLU A 114 -10.09 4.58 -12.11
N VAL A 115 -8.85 5.06 -12.26
CA VAL A 115 -8.35 6.16 -11.41
C VAL A 115 -9.01 7.50 -11.75
N PRO A 116 -9.17 7.92 -13.02
CA PRO A 116 -9.96 9.11 -13.34
C PRO A 116 -11.44 8.98 -12.92
N TYR A 117 -12.00 7.78 -13.01
CA TYR A 117 -13.38 7.52 -12.55
C TYR A 117 -13.48 7.73 -11.03
N LEU A 118 -12.49 7.26 -10.27
CA LEU A 118 -12.40 7.48 -8.83
C LEU A 118 -12.38 8.97 -8.50
N TYR A 119 -11.52 9.74 -9.16
CA TYR A 119 -11.49 11.18 -8.96
C TYR A 119 -12.84 11.84 -9.26
N LYS A 120 -13.56 11.41 -10.30
CA LYS A 120 -14.91 11.94 -10.59
C LYS A 120 -15.91 11.61 -9.49
N VAL A 121 -15.92 10.37 -8.97
CA VAL A 121 -16.80 9.99 -7.86
C VAL A 121 -16.47 10.79 -6.60
N LEU A 122 -15.19 10.88 -6.23
CA LEU A 122 -14.74 11.62 -5.05
C LEU A 122 -15.13 13.10 -5.13
N ASP A 123 -14.96 13.75 -6.29
CA ASP A 123 -15.37 15.14 -6.51
C ASP A 123 -16.88 15.32 -6.34
N LYS A 124 -17.69 14.38 -6.88
CA LYS A 124 -19.16 14.43 -6.80
C LYS A 124 -19.68 14.17 -5.38
N THR A 125 -18.92 13.43 -4.57
CA THR A 125 -19.25 13.21 -3.16
C THR A 125 -18.78 14.35 -2.25
N GLY A 126 -17.88 15.21 -2.72
CA GLY A 126 -17.24 16.24 -1.89
C GLY A 126 -16.24 15.64 -0.89
N TYR A 127 -15.64 14.50 -1.24
CA TYR A 127 -14.62 13.84 -0.44
C TYR A 127 -13.41 14.75 -0.19
N ASP A 128 -12.85 14.70 1.01
CA ASP A 128 -11.63 15.42 1.35
C ASP A 128 -10.41 14.70 0.75
N GLU A 129 -9.91 15.22 -0.39
CA GLU A 129 -8.75 14.64 -1.09
C GLU A 129 -7.49 14.57 -0.20
N SER A 130 -7.41 15.29 0.92
CA SER A 130 -6.28 15.13 1.86
C SER A 130 -6.25 13.75 2.54
N GLN A 131 -7.36 13.01 2.52
CA GLN A 131 -7.47 11.62 2.96
C GLN A 131 -7.21 10.59 1.85
N LEU A 132 -6.94 11.05 0.62
CA LEU A 132 -6.54 10.21 -0.51
C LEU A 132 -5.01 10.11 -0.58
N THR A 133 -4.48 8.89 -0.54
CA THR A 133 -3.09 8.59 -0.85
C THR A 133 -3.01 7.86 -2.19
N VAL A 134 -2.21 8.37 -3.13
CA VAL A 134 -1.95 7.70 -4.41
C VAL A 134 -0.48 7.31 -4.49
N ILE A 135 -0.23 6.03 -4.77
CA ILE A 135 1.08 5.44 -4.94
C ILE A 135 1.17 4.85 -6.35
N ALA A 136 2.05 5.41 -7.17
CA ALA A 136 2.38 4.87 -8.48
C ALA A 136 3.49 3.82 -8.37
N VAL A 137 3.29 2.65 -8.97
CA VAL A 137 4.19 1.50 -8.88
C VAL A 137 4.81 1.14 -10.23
N SER A 138 5.92 0.42 -10.20
CA SER A 138 6.54 -0.20 -11.38
C SER A 138 5.66 -1.31 -11.98
N GLU A 139 6.06 -1.89 -13.12
CA GLU A 139 5.42 -3.09 -13.70
C GLU A 139 5.39 -4.29 -12.74
N GLU A 140 6.44 -4.41 -11.92
CA GLU A 140 6.55 -5.41 -10.86
C GLU A 140 5.68 -5.08 -9.64
N LYS A 141 4.87 -4.02 -9.72
CA LYS A 141 3.99 -3.49 -8.66
C LYS A 141 4.73 -3.10 -7.39
N THR A 142 5.96 -2.61 -7.55
CA THR A 142 6.83 -2.20 -6.45
C THR A 142 7.21 -0.73 -6.49
N THR A 143 7.63 -0.20 -5.35
CA THR A 143 8.24 1.13 -5.22
C THR A 143 9.62 1.03 -4.57
N PRO A 144 10.56 1.94 -4.88
CA PRO A 144 11.86 1.98 -4.20
C PRO A 144 11.75 2.15 -2.67
N GLN A 145 10.63 2.68 -2.19
CA GLN A 145 10.34 2.94 -0.78
C GLN A 145 9.63 1.76 -0.09
N GLY A 146 9.13 0.77 -0.84
CA GLY A 146 8.38 -0.37 -0.29
C GLY A 146 6.99 -0.01 0.23
N PHE A 147 6.30 0.98 -0.35
CA PHE A 147 4.95 1.37 0.09
C PHE A 147 3.90 0.26 -0.02
N GLU A 148 4.10 -0.67 -0.94
CA GLU A 148 3.27 -1.84 -1.21
C GLU A 148 3.48 -2.99 -0.21
N GLU A 149 4.56 -2.95 0.59
CA GLU A 149 4.93 -4.04 1.50
C GLU A 149 3.79 -4.33 2.48
N GLY A 150 3.41 -5.61 2.59
CA GLY A 150 2.32 -6.05 3.46
C GLY A 150 0.91 -5.65 2.99
N LYS A 151 0.75 -5.02 1.82
CA LYS A 151 -0.55 -4.62 1.27
C LYS A 151 -1.14 -5.61 0.26
N ASN A 152 -0.38 -6.64 -0.13
CA ASN A 152 -0.80 -7.67 -1.10
C ASN A 152 -1.26 -7.06 -2.45
N ILE A 153 -0.42 -6.22 -3.04
CA ILE A 153 -0.71 -5.57 -4.32
C ILE A 153 -0.28 -6.50 -5.45
N THR A 154 -1.24 -7.24 -6.00
CA THR A 154 -1.01 -8.20 -7.10
C THR A 154 -1.42 -7.64 -8.47
N HIS A 155 -2.36 -6.69 -8.49
CA HIS A 155 -2.87 -6.04 -9.69
C HIS A 155 -2.99 -4.53 -9.47
N VAL A 156 -3.00 -3.77 -10.55
CA VAL A 156 -3.20 -2.32 -10.53
C VAL A 156 -4.32 -1.93 -11.49
N PRO A 157 -5.17 -0.96 -11.14
CA PRO A 157 -5.17 -0.25 -9.87
C PRO A 157 -5.74 -1.12 -8.75
N THR A 158 -5.23 -0.95 -7.53
CA THR A 158 -5.88 -1.46 -6.32
C THR A 158 -6.29 -0.28 -5.46
N ILE A 159 -7.60 -0.12 -5.22
CA ILE A 159 -8.19 0.98 -4.44
C ILE A 159 -8.64 0.40 -3.11
N ILE A 160 -8.00 0.80 -2.02
CA ILE A 160 -8.23 0.25 -0.67
C ILE A 160 -8.91 1.30 0.20
N PHE A 161 -9.98 0.90 0.88
CA PHE A 161 -10.77 1.76 1.76
C PHE A 161 -10.49 1.39 3.22
N TYR A 162 -10.17 2.39 4.04
CA TYR A 162 -9.87 2.22 5.45
C TYR A 162 -10.80 3.08 6.31
N LYS A 163 -11.21 2.54 7.46
CA LYS A 163 -11.88 3.28 8.53
C LYS A 163 -11.27 2.88 9.87
N ASP A 164 -10.89 3.86 10.68
CA ASP A 164 -10.22 3.62 11.96
C ASP A 164 -9.00 2.66 11.83
N GLU A 165 -8.20 2.86 10.77
CA GLU A 165 -7.03 2.04 10.41
C GLU A 165 -7.34 0.58 10.01
N VAL A 166 -8.61 0.17 10.00
CA VAL A 166 -9.06 -1.15 9.54
C VAL A 166 -9.43 -1.07 8.07
N GLU A 167 -8.94 -2.02 7.27
CA GLU A 167 -9.35 -2.17 5.89
C GLU A 167 -10.80 -2.66 5.81
N MET A 168 -11.66 -1.87 5.17
CA MET A 168 -13.07 -2.20 4.94
C MET A 168 -13.23 -3.11 3.72
N GLY A 169 -12.35 -2.94 2.73
CA GLY A 169 -12.36 -3.69 1.48
C GLY A 169 -11.54 -2.96 0.41
N ARG A 170 -11.48 -3.56 -0.78
CA ARG A 170 -10.72 -3.02 -1.91
C ARG A 170 -11.34 -3.38 -3.25
N ILE A 171 -11.20 -2.50 -4.23
CA ILE A 171 -11.43 -2.78 -5.65
C ILE A 171 -10.08 -3.14 -6.27
N VAL A 172 -10.03 -4.20 -7.07
CA VAL A 172 -8.79 -4.73 -7.66
C VAL A 172 -8.94 -4.82 -9.17
N GLU A 173 -8.11 -4.06 -9.89
CA GLU A 173 -7.99 -3.90 -11.35
C GLU A 173 -9.20 -3.28 -12.06
N PHE A 174 -10.40 -3.80 -11.83
CA PHE A 174 -11.63 -3.30 -12.44
C PHE A 174 -12.84 -3.49 -11.53
N THR A 175 -13.90 -2.74 -11.83
CA THR A 175 -15.16 -2.79 -11.08
C THR A 175 -16.02 -3.98 -11.50
N ILE A 176 -16.83 -4.50 -10.57
CA ILE A 176 -17.81 -5.56 -10.82
C ILE A 176 -19.08 -4.97 -11.46
N GLN A 177 -19.50 -3.80 -10.97
CA GLN A 177 -20.65 -3.07 -11.49
C GLN A 177 -20.22 -1.72 -12.06
N THR A 178 -20.29 -0.68 -11.23
CA THR A 178 -19.78 0.65 -11.50
C THR A 178 -18.95 1.06 -10.29
N LEU A 179 -18.06 2.05 -10.46
CA LEU A 179 -17.14 2.41 -9.40
C LEU A 179 -17.86 2.87 -8.13
N GLU A 180 -18.86 3.75 -8.25
CA GLU A 180 -19.65 4.22 -7.12
C GLU A 180 -20.49 3.12 -6.47
N GLN A 181 -20.94 2.12 -7.24
CA GLN A 181 -21.73 1.01 -6.70
C GLN A 181 -20.83 0.04 -5.93
N ASP A 182 -19.68 -0.33 -6.48
CA ASP A 182 -18.68 -1.15 -5.79
C ASP A 182 -18.19 -0.46 -4.50
N MET A 183 -17.93 0.85 -4.56
CA MET A 183 -17.61 1.65 -3.37
C MET A 183 -18.74 1.62 -2.33
N LEU A 184 -20.00 1.74 -2.76
CA LEU A 184 -21.16 1.69 -1.87
C LEU A 184 -21.28 0.32 -1.20
N ASP A 185 -21.10 -0.77 -1.95
CA ASP A 185 -21.20 -2.12 -1.44
C ASP A 185 -20.12 -2.37 -0.37
N ILE A 186 -18.87 -1.99 -0.65
CA ILE A 186 -17.76 -2.08 0.33
C ILE A 186 -18.06 -1.26 1.59
N LEU A 187 -18.40 0.02 1.43
CA LEU A 187 -18.51 0.94 2.56
C LEU A 187 -19.79 0.76 3.38
N SER A 188 -20.81 0.12 2.82
CA SER A 188 -22.02 -0.26 3.54
C SER A 188 -21.90 -1.62 4.26
N GLY A 189 -20.80 -2.35 4.02
CA GLY A 189 -20.59 -3.70 4.56
C GLY A 189 -21.44 -4.77 3.88
N ALA A 190 -21.85 -4.54 2.64
CA ALA A 190 -22.46 -5.57 1.81
C ALA A 190 -21.43 -6.65 1.45
N ASP A 191 -21.92 -7.81 1.01
CA ASP A 191 -21.04 -8.87 0.51
C ASP A 191 -20.46 -8.44 -0.84
N TYR A 192 -19.20 -7.98 -0.82
CA TYR A 192 -18.45 -7.56 -1.99
C TYR A 192 -17.26 -8.49 -2.22
N LYS A 193 -17.13 -9.00 -3.44
CA LYS A 193 -15.98 -9.79 -3.89
C LYS A 193 -15.38 -9.12 -5.13
N ASN A 194 -14.09 -8.81 -5.07
CA ASN A 194 -13.36 -8.36 -6.25
C ASN A 194 -13.12 -9.56 -7.19
N PRO A 195 -12.70 -9.34 -8.45
CA PRO A 195 -12.52 -10.40 -9.44
C PRO A 195 -11.56 -11.53 -9.05
N TYR A 196 -10.72 -11.29 -8.04
CA TYR A 196 -9.65 -12.18 -7.58
C TYR A 196 -9.90 -12.76 -6.18
N SER A 197 -11.06 -12.50 -5.59
CA SER A 197 -11.45 -13.09 -4.30
C SER A 197 -11.90 -14.55 -4.48
N GLU A 198 -11.40 -15.45 -3.63
CA GLU A 198 -11.88 -16.83 -3.50
C GLU A 198 -13.25 -16.92 -2.79
#